data_AF-A0A6N2MX64-F1
#
_entry.id   AF-A0A6N2MX64-F1
#
_cell.length_a   1.000
_cell.length_b   1.000
_cell.length_c   1.000
_cell.angle_alpha   90.00
_cell.angle_beta   90.00
_cell.angle_gamma   90.00
#
_symmetry.space_group_name_H-M   'P 1'
#
loop_
_entity.id
_entity.type
_entity.pdbx_description
1 polymer ?
#
loop_
_entity_poly.entity_id
_entity_poly.type
_entity_poly.pdbx_seq_one_letter_code
_entity_poly.pdbx_strand_id
1 'polypeptide(L)'
;MVEMGMIKTAMDVLYKPDSSIARLLVMLLVNLTQLDSGIVSLLQIEDDKMQGLFVTKLVRSFCRSSDETRDDPFDHVGSILVNISKKEAGRKMLLDSKRGLLKQILRQFDSTSSEHSQLLFEAENQLQNLLLITEFLWPALLLPVAGKKIYSEQETSKMPLA
;
A
#
# COMPACT_ATOMS: atom_id res chain seq x y z
N MET A 1 -2.51 -20.90 12.30
CA MET A 1 -1.97 -20.59 10.95
C MET A 1 -0.80 -19.63 11.01
N VAL A 2 -0.94 -18.44 11.59
CA VAL A 2 0.21 -17.51 11.74
C VAL A 2 1.33 -18.12 12.59
N GLU A 3 0.99 -18.70 13.75
CA GLU A 3 1.94 -19.41 14.64
C GLU A 3 2.62 -20.63 13.99
N MET A 4 2.04 -21.16 12.89
CA MET A 4 2.62 -22.26 12.13
C MET A 4 3.64 -21.78 11.08
N GLY A 5 4.01 -20.49 11.07
CA GLY A 5 4.99 -19.93 10.14
C GLY A 5 4.45 -19.69 8.72
N MET A 6 3.12 -19.72 8.52
CA MET A 6 2.49 -19.66 7.20
C MET A 6 2.83 -18.39 6.40
N ILE A 7 3.08 -17.25 7.07
CA ILE A 7 3.51 -16.02 6.38
C ILE A 7 4.86 -16.21 5.71
N LYS A 8 5.84 -16.77 6.43
CA LYS A 8 7.17 -17.05 5.89
C LYS A 8 7.07 -18.03 4.72
N THR A 9 6.32 -19.12 4.89
CA THR A 9 6.13 -20.11 3.83
C THR A 9 5.45 -19.50 2.60
N ALA A 10 4.39 -18.70 2.79
CA ALA A 10 3.71 -18.03 1.68
C ALA A 10 4.65 -17.08 0.93
N MET A 11 5.45 -16.29 1.66
CA MET A 11 6.46 -15.41 1.06
C MET A 11 7.57 -16.19 0.34
N ASP A 12 8.05 -17.30 0.90
CA ASP A 12 9.09 -18.11 0.29
C ASP A 12 8.60 -18.79 -1.00
N VAL A 13 7.34 -19.24 -1.03
CA VAL A 13 6.75 -19.84 -2.24
C VAL A 13 6.41 -18.78 -3.28
N LEU A 14 5.89 -17.62 -2.87
CA LEU A 14 5.46 -16.55 -3.78
C LEU A 14 6.59 -16.05 -4.69
N TYR A 15 7.83 -16.03 -4.20
CA TYR A 15 9.00 -15.56 -4.97
C TYR A 15 9.85 -16.68 -5.57
N LYS A 16 9.35 -17.93 -5.61
CA LYS A 16 9.98 -19.00 -6.39
C LYS A 16 9.67 -18.82 -7.89
N PRO A 17 10.60 -19.17 -8.79
CA PRO A 17 10.48 -18.93 -10.23
C PRO A 17 9.26 -19.59 -10.88
N ASP A 18 8.69 -20.64 -10.29
CA ASP A 18 7.56 -21.41 -10.87
C ASP A 18 6.26 -21.29 -10.05
N SER A 19 6.06 -20.19 -9.32
CA SER A 19 4.88 -20.02 -8.48
C SER A 19 3.62 -19.72 -9.31
N SER A 20 2.95 -20.77 -9.79
CA SER A 20 1.66 -20.70 -10.49
C SER A 20 0.48 -20.28 -9.60
N ILE A 21 0.66 -20.29 -8.27
CA ILE A 21 -0.37 -19.98 -7.27
C ILE A 21 -0.19 -18.61 -6.60
N ALA A 22 0.57 -17.70 -7.23
CA ALA A 22 0.90 -16.39 -6.66
C ALA A 22 -0.34 -15.64 -6.14
N ARG A 23 -1.44 -15.62 -6.91
CA ARG A 23 -2.69 -14.96 -6.53
C ARG A 23 -3.28 -15.51 -5.23
N LEU A 24 -3.35 -16.83 -5.10
CA LEU A 24 -3.87 -17.50 -3.90
C LEU A 24 -2.98 -17.22 -2.68
N LEU A 25 -1.66 -17.13 -2.88
CA LEU A 25 -0.72 -16.78 -1.82
C LEU A 25 -0.91 -15.34 -1.36
N VAL A 26 -1.10 -14.38 -2.29
CA VAL A 26 -1.38 -12.99 -1.93
C VAL A 26 -2.73 -12.86 -1.22
N MET A 27 -3.78 -13.53 -1.70
CA MET A 27 -5.09 -13.56 -1.02
C MET A 27 -5.01 -14.20 0.38
N LEU A 28 -4.20 -15.25 0.54
CA LEU A 28 -3.92 -15.83 1.86
C LEU A 28 -3.23 -14.80 2.77
N LEU A 29 -2.24 -14.05 2.26
CA LEU A 29 -1.58 -12.99 3.02
C LEU A 29 -2.54 -11.86 3.41
N VAL A 30 -3.51 -11.49 2.55
CA VAL A 30 -4.59 -10.55 2.91
C VAL A 30 -5.33 -11.05 4.14
N ASN A 31 -5.73 -12.32 4.17
CA ASN A 31 -6.48 -12.89 5.30
C ASN A 31 -5.62 -12.99 6.56
N LEU A 32 -4.37 -13.44 6.44
CA LEU A 32 -3.46 -13.57 7.59
C LEU A 32 -3.12 -12.21 8.21
N THR A 33 -3.06 -11.14 7.41
CA THR A 33 -2.77 -9.78 7.88
C THR A 33 -3.97 -9.06 8.48
N GLN A 34 -5.17 -9.67 8.48
CA GLN A 34 -6.29 -9.15 9.29
C GLN A 34 -6.05 -9.38 10.80
N LEU A 35 -5.17 -10.32 11.16
CA LEU A 35 -4.79 -10.59 12.54
C LEU A 35 -3.51 -9.85 12.91
N ASP A 36 -3.47 -9.33 14.14
CA ASP A 36 -2.32 -8.62 14.71
C ASP A 36 -1.02 -9.44 14.64
N SER A 37 -1.10 -10.73 15.00
CA SER A 37 0.03 -11.65 14.93
C SER A 37 0.54 -11.81 13.49
N GLY A 38 -0.36 -11.78 12.50
CA GLY A 38 0.01 -11.85 11.10
C GLY A 38 0.71 -10.57 10.63
N ILE A 39 0.25 -9.40 11.08
CA ILE A 39 0.94 -8.13 10.83
C ILE A 39 2.34 -8.16 11.44
N VAL A 40 2.49 -8.57 12.70
CA VAL A 40 3.80 -8.66 13.39
C VAL A 40 4.75 -9.60 12.64
N SER A 41 4.25 -10.78 12.25
CA SER A 41 5.04 -11.77 11.51
C SER A 41 5.44 -11.28 10.12
N LEU A 42 4.55 -10.55 9.40
CA LEU A 42 4.87 -9.98 8.10
C LEU A 42 5.86 -8.81 8.19
N LEU A 43 5.77 -7.99 9.24
CA LEU A 43 6.70 -6.90 9.52
C LEU A 43 8.08 -7.40 9.97
N GLN A 44 8.15 -8.65 10.43
CA GLN A 44 9.39 -9.28 10.92
C GLN A 44 10.01 -8.46 12.07
N ILE A 45 9.17 -7.97 12.99
CA ILE A 45 9.59 -7.06 14.09
C ILE A 45 10.60 -7.73 15.04
N GLU A 46 10.52 -9.06 15.19
CA GLU A 46 11.39 -9.83 16.08
C GLU A 46 12.76 -10.16 15.47
N ASP A 47 12.98 -9.86 14.18
CA ASP A 47 14.23 -10.13 13.47
C ASP A 47 14.79 -8.82 12.88
N ASP A 48 15.64 -8.14 13.65
CA ASP A 48 16.23 -6.83 13.29
C ASP A 48 16.93 -6.83 11.92
N LYS A 49 17.50 -7.97 11.49
CA LYS A 49 18.20 -8.07 10.20
C LYS A 49 17.24 -8.17 9.03
N MET A 50 16.07 -8.76 9.25
CA MET A 50 15.08 -9.04 8.22
C MET A 50 13.85 -8.11 8.31
N GLN A 51 13.82 -7.20 9.28
CA GLN A 51 12.70 -6.31 9.54
C GLN A 51 12.26 -5.55 8.27
N GLY A 52 11.01 -5.77 7.88
CA GLY A 52 10.38 -5.16 6.71
C GLY A 52 10.83 -5.69 5.35
N LEU A 53 11.63 -6.77 5.29
CA LEU A 53 12.05 -7.36 4.01
C LEU A 53 10.85 -7.85 3.20
N PHE A 54 9.92 -8.56 3.85
CA PHE A 54 8.72 -9.08 3.20
C PHE A 54 7.86 -7.98 2.61
N VAL A 55 7.62 -6.91 3.38
CA VAL A 55 6.84 -5.77 2.89
C VAL A 55 7.56 -5.04 1.76
N THR A 56 8.89 -4.90 1.82
CA THR A 56 9.66 -4.33 0.71
C THR A 56 9.52 -5.13 -0.58
N LYS A 57 9.52 -6.47 -0.49
CA LYS A 57 9.30 -7.34 -1.65
C LYS A 57 7.90 -7.15 -2.23
N LEU A 58 6.87 -7.18 -1.38
CA LEU A 58 5.47 -6.99 -1.79
C LEU A 58 5.25 -5.63 -2.47
N VAL A 59 5.76 -4.54 -1.89
CA VAL A 59 5.67 -3.20 -2.48
C VAL A 59 6.37 -3.15 -3.84
N ARG A 60 7.55 -3.76 -3.98
CA ARG A 60 8.24 -3.80 -5.29
C ARG A 60 7.46 -4.57 -6.35
N SER A 61 6.82 -5.68 -5.99
CA SER A 61 5.99 -6.44 -6.92
C SER A 61 4.73 -5.67 -7.29
N PHE A 62 4.05 -5.08 -6.31
CA PHE A 62 2.90 -4.21 -6.51
C PHE A 62 3.22 -3.02 -7.42
N CYS A 63 4.41 -2.43 -7.29
CA CYS A 63 4.80 -1.32 -8.16
C CYS A 63 5.33 -1.74 -9.55
N ARG A 64 5.51 -3.05 -9.80
CA ARG A 64 5.96 -3.60 -11.09
C ARG A 64 4.81 -4.17 -11.90
N SER A 65 3.68 -4.44 -11.29
CA SER A 65 2.52 -4.89 -12.04
C SER A 65 1.99 -3.74 -12.90
N SER A 66 1.62 -4.08 -14.13
CA SER A 66 1.06 -3.15 -15.09
C SER A 66 -0.46 -3.33 -15.15
N ASP A 67 -1.18 -2.22 -15.20
CA ASP A 67 -2.65 -2.11 -15.34
C ASP A 67 -3.25 -2.89 -16.55
N GLU A 68 -2.40 -3.37 -17.46
CA GLU A 68 -2.77 -4.04 -18.72
C GLU A 68 -3.34 -5.46 -18.53
N THR A 69 -3.06 -6.13 -17.40
CA THR A 69 -3.50 -7.52 -17.16
C THR A 69 -4.53 -7.59 -16.04
N ARG A 70 -5.80 -7.85 -16.38
CA ARG A 70 -6.95 -8.03 -15.46
C ARG A 70 -6.79 -9.12 -14.37
N ASP A 71 -5.65 -9.80 -14.31
CA ASP A 71 -5.42 -10.93 -13.42
C ASP A 71 -4.04 -10.82 -12.75
N ASP A 72 -3.61 -9.61 -12.40
CA ASP A 72 -2.38 -9.41 -11.65
C ASP A 72 -2.51 -9.97 -10.22
N PRO A 73 -1.68 -10.95 -9.82
CA PRO A 73 -1.67 -11.48 -8.47
C PRO A 73 -1.42 -10.42 -7.38
N PHE A 74 -0.77 -9.30 -7.73
CA PHE A 74 -0.33 -8.29 -6.77
C PHE A 74 -1.34 -7.16 -6.55
N ASP A 75 -2.44 -7.07 -7.28
CA ASP A 75 -3.54 -6.11 -7.01
C ASP A 75 -4.00 -6.13 -5.55
N HIS A 76 -4.07 -7.33 -4.96
CA HIS A 76 -4.48 -7.54 -3.57
C HIS A 76 -3.44 -7.08 -2.53
N VAL A 77 -2.23 -6.69 -2.93
CA VAL A 77 -1.23 -6.14 -2.02
C VAL A 77 -1.69 -4.81 -1.41
N GLY A 78 -2.51 -4.03 -2.13
CA GLY A 78 -3.11 -2.81 -1.58
C GLY A 78 -3.83 -3.07 -0.25
N SER A 79 -4.66 -4.12 -0.19
CA SER A 79 -5.38 -4.51 1.02
C SER A 79 -4.45 -4.96 2.15
N ILE A 80 -3.31 -5.61 1.82
CA ILE A 80 -2.27 -5.96 2.80
C ILE A 80 -1.65 -4.68 3.40
N LEU A 81 -1.33 -3.68 2.58
CA LEU A 81 -0.76 -2.40 3.02
C LEU A 81 -1.73 -1.64 3.94
N VAL A 82 -3.03 -1.65 3.61
CA VAL A 82 -4.09 -1.09 4.47
C VAL A 82 -4.19 -1.83 5.80
N ASN A 83 -4.04 -3.15 5.83
CA ASN A 83 -4.05 -3.89 7.08
C ASN A 83 -2.83 -3.55 7.96
N ILE A 84 -1.64 -3.46 7.36
CA ILE A 84 -0.41 -3.10 8.06
C ILE A 84 -0.49 -1.68 8.64
N SER A 85 -1.07 -0.72 7.91
CA SER A 85 -1.16 0.68 8.33
C SER A 85 -2.03 0.91 9.57
N LYS A 86 -2.91 -0.05 9.90
CA LYS A 86 -3.68 -0.03 11.15
C LYS A 86 -2.76 -0.12 12.39
N LYS A 87 -1.57 -0.71 12.26
CA LYS A 87 -0.57 -0.81 13.34
C LYS A 87 0.48 0.28 13.27
N GLU A 88 0.86 0.81 14.43
CA GLU A 88 1.89 1.87 14.54
C GLU A 88 3.24 1.42 13.97
N ALA A 89 3.68 0.19 14.28
CA ALA A 89 4.91 -0.38 13.72
C ALA A 89 4.86 -0.48 12.18
N GLY A 90 3.68 -0.78 11.63
CA GLY A 90 3.44 -0.80 10.20
C GLY A 90 3.54 0.59 9.58
N ARG A 91 2.90 1.60 10.18
CA ARG A 91 3.01 3.01 9.75
C ARG A 91 4.45 3.50 9.78
N LYS A 92 5.16 3.29 10.89
CA LYS A 92 6.57 3.67 11.05
C LYS A 92 7.45 3.11 9.94
N MET A 93 7.25 1.85 9.56
CA MET A 93 8.00 1.20 8.50
C MET A 93 7.60 1.70 7.09
N LEU A 94 6.30 1.95 6.83
CA LEU A 94 5.84 2.49 5.54
C LEU A 94 6.32 3.93 5.31
N LEU A 95 6.33 4.74 6.37
CA LEU A 95 6.74 6.15 6.36
C LEU A 95 8.25 6.36 6.52
N ASP A 96 9.04 5.29 6.72
CA ASP A 96 10.49 5.38 6.86
C ASP A 96 11.14 5.90 5.57
N SER A 97 11.63 7.14 5.64
CA SER A 97 12.27 7.84 4.52
C SER A 97 13.50 7.12 3.99
N LYS A 98 14.20 6.33 4.83
CA LYS A 98 15.36 5.52 4.40
C LYS A 98 14.96 4.37 3.49
N ARG A 99 13.73 3.87 3.63
CA ARG A 99 13.20 2.74 2.85
C ARG A 99 12.47 3.20 1.59
N GLY A 100 11.92 4.42 1.60
CA GLY A 100 11.28 5.03 0.44
C GLY A 100 10.08 4.24 -0.10
N LEU A 101 9.42 3.44 0.75
CA LEU A 101 8.29 2.58 0.35
C LEU A 101 7.07 3.41 -0.04
N LEU A 102 6.74 4.42 0.76
CA LEU A 102 5.63 5.33 0.50
C LEU A 102 5.75 6.03 -0.86
N LYS A 103 6.95 6.47 -1.24
CA LYS A 103 7.20 7.08 -2.56
C LYS A 103 6.95 6.10 -3.71
N GLN A 104 7.23 4.81 -3.52
CA GLN A 104 6.95 3.78 -4.53
C GLN A 104 5.45 3.53 -4.64
N ILE A 105 4.75 3.42 -3.50
CA ILE A 105 3.30 3.22 -3.44
C ILE A 105 2.57 4.42 -4.05
N LEU A 106 2.99 5.66 -3.74
CA LEU A 106 2.34 6.87 -4.24
C LEU A 106 2.32 6.98 -5.77
N ARG A 107 3.36 6.48 -6.44
CA ARG A 107 3.45 6.46 -7.91
C ARG A 107 2.42 5.53 -8.57
N GLN A 108 1.83 4.60 -7.81
CA GLN A 108 0.77 3.70 -8.29
C GLN A 108 -0.64 4.28 -8.09
N PHE A 109 -0.80 5.46 -7.47
CA PHE A 109 -2.12 6.09 -7.29
C PHE A 109 -2.63 6.86 -8.52
N ASP A 110 -1.78 7.06 -9.53
CA ASP A 110 -2.22 7.61 -10.82
C ASP A 110 -3.07 6.57 -11.62
N SER A 111 -3.00 5.28 -11.27
CA SER A 111 -3.86 4.22 -11.77
C SER A 111 -5.08 4.00 -10.87
N THR A 112 -6.26 4.06 -11.47
CA THR A 112 -7.59 4.09 -10.87
C THR A 112 -7.90 2.91 -9.95
N SER A 113 -7.82 3.06 -8.63
CA SER A 113 -8.55 2.19 -7.67
C SER A 113 -8.87 2.94 -6.37
N SER A 114 -10.03 2.66 -5.77
CA SER A 114 -10.75 3.56 -4.84
C SER A 114 -10.46 3.33 -3.34
N GLU A 115 -9.46 2.55 -2.97
CA GLU A 115 -9.33 2.00 -1.61
C GLU A 115 -8.26 2.68 -0.71
N HIS A 116 -7.66 3.78 -1.17
CA HIS A 116 -6.33 4.20 -0.70
C HIS A 116 -6.28 5.33 0.35
N SER A 117 -7.42 5.94 0.66
CA SER A 117 -7.51 7.08 1.60
C SER A 117 -7.20 6.71 3.06
N GLN A 118 -7.21 5.43 3.42
CA GLN A 118 -7.01 4.96 4.80
C GLN A 118 -5.54 4.88 5.24
N LEU A 119 -4.57 4.95 4.32
CA LEU A 119 -3.14 4.97 4.66
C LEU A 119 -2.70 6.29 5.34
N LEU A 120 -3.49 7.35 5.22
CA LEU A 120 -3.18 8.72 5.65
C LEU A 120 -3.75 9.08 7.03
N PHE A 121 -3.98 8.10 7.92
CA PHE A 121 -4.77 8.33 9.14
C PHE A 121 -4.01 9.04 10.29
N GLU A 122 -2.70 9.32 10.17
CA GLU A 122 -1.93 9.97 11.25
C GLU A 122 -0.94 11.02 10.73
N ALA A 123 -1.48 12.06 10.10
CA ALA A 123 -0.69 13.11 9.46
C ALA A 123 -0.02 14.08 10.44
N GLU A 124 -0.53 14.22 11.65
CA GLU A 124 -0.06 15.23 12.62
C GLU A 124 1.35 14.94 13.14
N ASN A 125 1.63 13.69 13.51
CA ASN A 125 2.94 13.25 14.04
C ASN A 125 3.97 12.92 12.96
N GLN A 126 3.57 12.92 11.69
CA GLN A 126 4.40 12.54 10.54
C GLN A 126 4.41 13.63 9.46
N LEU A 127 3.98 14.84 9.83
CA LEU A 127 3.84 15.99 8.95
C LEU A 127 5.14 16.27 8.19
N GLN A 128 6.30 16.16 8.83
CA GLN A 128 7.60 16.35 8.16
C GLN A 128 7.87 15.29 7.07
N ASN A 129 7.56 14.02 7.34
CA ASN A 129 7.70 12.95 6.36
C ASN A 129 6.69 13.09 5.21
N LEU A 130 5.47 13.55 5.51
CA LEU A 130 4.44 13.88 4.53
C LEU A 130 4.81 15.12 3.70
N LEU A 131 5.41 16.15 4.30
CA LEU A 131 5.92 17.33 3.62
C LEU A 131 7.03 16.96 2.64
N LEU A 132 7.92 16.01 2.98
CA LEU A 132 8.98 15.53 2.08
C LEU A 132 8.45 14.76 0.85
N ILE A 133 7.20 14.28 0.88
CA ILE A 133 6.54 13.60 -0.23
C ILE A 133 5.40 14.43 -0.82
N THR A 134 5.20 15.68 -0.39
CA THR A 134 4.04 16.51 -0.79
C THR A 134 3.90 16.63 -2.31
N GLU A 135 5.01 16.72 -3.03
CA GLU A 135 5.04 16.74 -4.50
C GLU A 135 4.30 15.55 -5.12
N PHE A 136 4.35 14.37 -4.50
CA PHE A 136 3.67 13.15 -4.95
C PHE A 136 2.33 12.92 -4.25
N LEU A 137 2.15 13.49 -3.05
CA LEU A 137 0.95 13.32 -2.24
C LEU A 137 -0.22 14.15 -2.79
N TRP A 138 0.03 15.40 -3.20
CA TRP A 138 -1.03 16.27 -3.71
C TRP A 138 -1.69 15.71 -4.97
N PRO A 139 -0.94 15.28 -6.01
CA PRO A 139 -1.55 14.65 -7.19
C PRO A 139 -2.31 13.38 -6.81
N ALA A 140 -1.75 12.49 -5.98
CA ALA A 140 -2.41 11.25 -5.58
C ALA A 140 -3.72 11.48 -4.80
N LEU A 141 -3.83 12.56 -4.03
CA LEU A 141 -5.05 12.89 -3.29
C LEU A 141 -6.05 13.67 -4.14
N LEU A 142 -5.57 14.55 -5.02
CA LEU A 142 -6.41 15.44 -5.80
C LEU A 142 -6.89 14.80 -7.09
N LEU A 143 -6.09 13.99 -7.79
CA LEU A 143 -6.45 13.37 -9.07
C LEU A 143 -7.68 12.45 -8.98
N PRO A 144 -7.85 11.60 -7.95
CA PRO A 144 -9.05 10.76 -7.83
C PRO A 144 -10.33 11.58 -7.58
N VAL A 145 -10.20 12.76 -6.96
CA VAL A 145 -11.32 13.65 -6.62
C VAL A 145 -11.57 14.68 -7.74
N ALA A 146 -10.55 14.98 -8.54
CA ALA A 146 -10.61 15.83 -9.70
C ALA A 146 -11.40 15.13 -10.81
N GLY A 147 -12.71 15.34 -10.81
CA GLY A 147 -13.57 14.86 -11.88
C GLY A 147 -13.06 15.35 -13.25
N LYS A 148 -13.05 14.47 -14.26
CA LYS A 148 -12.65 14.81 -15.64
C LYS A 148 -13.59 15.82 -16.33
N LYS A 149 -14.69 16.21 -15.68
CA LYS A 149 -15.68 17.15 -16.23
C LYS A 149 -15.22 18.58 -15.98
N ILE A 150 -15.00 19.31 -17.07
CA ILE A 150 -14.91 20.77 -17.04
C ILE A 150 -16.27 21.29 -16.57
N TYR A 151 -16.30 22.02 -15.45
CA TYR A 151 -17.54 22.61 -14.94
C TYR A 151 -18.11 23.59 -15.97
N SER A 152 -19.42 23.50 -16.20
CA SER A 152 -20.15 24.47 -17.03
C SER A 152 -20.28 25.82 -16.31
N GLU A 153 -20.53 26.91 -17.05
CA GLU A 153 -20.73 28.25 -16.47
C GLU A 153 -21.87 28.29 -15.43
N GLN A 154 -22.89 27.46 -15.57
CA GLN A 154 -23.98 27.34 -14.60
C GLN A 154 -23.58 26.63 -13.30
N GLU A 155 -22.56 25.77 -13.35
CA GLU A 155 -22.02 25.08 -12.18
C GLU A 155 -21.01 25.96 -11.44
N THR A 156 -20.19 26.72 -12.18
CA THR A 156 -19.25 27.68 -11.58
C THR A 156 -19.97 28.87 -10.92
N SER A 157 -21.14 29.29 -11.44
CA SER A 157 -21.95 30.35 -10.81
C SER A 157 -22.51 29.97 -9.43
N LYS A 158 -22.53 28.68 -9.09
CA LYS A 158 -23.03 28.16 -7.80
C LYS A 158 -21.90 27.87 -6.82
N MET A 159 -20.64 27.99 -7.25
CA MET A 159 -19.50 27.83 -6.35
C MET A 159 -19.40 29.06 -5.43
N PRO A 160 -19.02 28.86 -4.16
CA PRO A 160 -18.80 29.96 -3.25
C PRO A 160 -17.73 30.89 -3.83
N LEU A 161 -18.00 32.19 -3.82
CA LEU A 161 -17.04 33.21 -4.22
C LEU A 161 -15.83 33.13 -3.29
N ALA A 162 -14.63 33.07 -3.89
CA ALA A 162 -13.35 32.99 -3.17
C ALA A 162 -13.04 34.26 -2.38
#